data_AF-A0A4S8P9K7-F1
#
_entry.id   AF-A0A4S8P9K7-F1
#
_cell.length_a   1.000
_cell.length_b   1.000
_cell.length_c   1.000
_cell.angle_alpha   90.00
_cell.angle_beta   90.00
_cell.angle_gamma   90.00
#
_symmetry.space_group_name_H-M   'P 1'
#
loop_
_entity.id
_entity.type
_entity.pdbx_description
1 polymer ?
#
loop_
_entity_poly.entity_id
_entity_poly.type
_entity_poly.pdbx_seq_one_letter_code
_entity_poly.pdbx_strand_id
1 'polypeptide(L)'
;MSHHHPDALGFSEMPGGGKFVVVLLWIRFGLGICATFGLITLVNALNGMPEAAALLPDWYDGFVAFSVVQTIVWVILYAVFAVRLPQRRQSARTGVITLEIVGLALAVLSFGAMQGTYNDLAAQGADFTSTYVGSCLGAVMSFIVIGILSGAEMKSWCDR
;
A
#
# COMPACT_ATOMS: atom_id res chain seq x y z
N MET A 1 -43.60 20.30 4.51
CA MET A 1 -42.36 19.85 5.17
C MET A 1 -41.47 19.27 4.07
N SER A 2 -40.58 20.09 3.53
CA SER A 2 -39.60 19.63 2.53
C SER A 2 -38.60 18.75 3.25
N HIS A 3 -38.53 17.48 2.87
CA HIS A 3 -37.38 16.65 3.20
C HIS A 3 -36.15 17.30 2.57
N HIS A 4 -35.37 18.01 3.37
CA HIS A 4 -33.97 18.26 3.05
C HIS A 4 -33.34 16.86 2.94
N HIS A 5 -33.14 16.37 1.73
CA HIS A 5 -32.07 15.41 1.53
C HIS A 5 -30.81 16.15 1.98
N PRO A 6 -30.09 15.67 3.01
CA PRO A 6 -28.78 16.22 3.27
C PRO A 6 -28.01 16.00 1.98
N ASP A 7 -27.67 17.10 1.30
CA ASP A 7 -26.79 17.06 0.16
C ASP A 7 -25.63 16.16 0.56
N ALA A 8 -25.40 15.10 -0.22
CA ALA A 8 -24.31 14.19 0.06
C ALA A 8 -23.04 15.03 0.00
N LEU A 9 -22.55 15.45 1.18
CA LEU A 9 -21.33 16.22 1.36
C LEU A 9 -20.21 15.33 0.80
N GLY A 10 -19.95 15.52 -0.48
CA GLY A 10 -19.29 14.55 -1.33
C GLY A 10 -17.86 14.96 -1.63
N PHE A 11 -17.18 14.13 -2.41
CA PHE A 11 -15.82 14.37 -2.91
C PHE A 11 -15.60 15.78 -3.48
N SER A 12 -16.65 16.42 -4.03
CA SER A 12 -16.62 17.80 -4.54
C SER A 12 -16.27 18.85 -3.49
N GLU A 13 -16.68 18.68 -2.24
CA GLU A 13 -16.47 19.63 -1.14
C GLU A 13 -15.26 19.32 -0.26
N MET A 14 -14.56 18.22 -0.54
CA MET A 14 -13.37 17.84 0.20
C MET A 14 -12.24 18.84 -0.05
N PRO A 15 -11.39 19.16 0.96
CA PRO A 15 -10.15 19.89 0.76
C PRO A 15 -9.32 19.36 -0.41
N GLY A 16 -8.61 20.24 -1.12
CA GLY A 16 -7.80 19.87 -2.28
C GLY A 16 -6.81 18.74 -1.99
N GLY A 17 -6.11 18.83 -0.85
CA GLY A 17 -5.22 17.75 -0.39
C GLY A 17 -5.97 16.43 -0.13
N GLY A 18 -7.16 16.50 0.46
CA GLY A 18 -8.01 15.33 0.67
C GLY A 18 -8.43 14.63 -0.62
N LYS A 19 -8.82 15.40 -1.65
CA LYS A 19 -9.14 14.85 -2.97
C LYS A 19 -7.94 14.12 -3.58
N PHE A 20 -6.76 14.74 -3.48
CA PHE A 20 -5.52 14.15 -3.96
C PHE A 20 -5.20 12.83 -3.25
N VAL A 21 -5.41 12.74 -1.93
CA VAL A 21 -5.25 11.48 -1.18
C VAL A 21 -6.20 10.40 -1.68
N VAL A 22 -7.47 10.71 -1.93
CA VAL A 22 -8.43 9.71 -2.47
C VAL A 22 -7.98 9.19 -3.83
N VAL A 23 -7.46 10.06 -4.70
CA VAL A 23 -6.89 9.64 -5.99
C VAL A 23 -5.66 8.74 -5.78
N LEU A 24 -4.77 9.11 -4.85
CA LEU A 24 -3.61 8.27 -4.50
C LEU A 24 -4.03 6.90 -3.97
N LEU A 25 -5.09 6.81 -3.16
CA LEU A 25 -5.61 5.53 -2.67
C LEU A 25 -6.13 4.65 -3.81
N TRP A 26 -6.78 5.22 -4.83
CA TRP A 26 -7.18 4.48 -6.03
C TRP A 26 -6.00 4.05 -6.91
N ILE A 27 -4.99 4.90 -7.07
CA ILE A 27 -3.73 4.53 -7.75
C ILE A 27 -3.09 3.35 -7.03
N ARG A 28 -3.05 3.39 -5.70
CA ARG A 28 -2.48 2.32 -4.87
C ARG A 28 -3.26 1.03 -4.90
N PHE A 29 -4.59 1.12 -4.97
CA PHE A 29 -5.43 -0.02 -5.24
C PHE A 29 -5.03 -0.70 -6.56
N GLY A 30 -4.88 0.06 -7.64
CA GLY A 30 -4.42 -0.47 -8.93
C GLY A 30 -3.01 -1.06 -8.87
N LEU A 31 -2.05 -0.34 -8.28
CA LEU A 31 -0.68 -0.82 -8.12
C LEU A 31 -0.59 -2.09 -7.26
N GLY A 32 -1.40 -2.20 -6.20
CA GLY A 32 -1.43 -3.39 -5.35
C GLY A 32 -1.98 -4.63 -6.06
N ILE A 33 -2.96 -4.46 -6.95
CA ILE A 33 -3.43 -5.55 -7.82
C ILE A 33 -2.29 -6.00 -8.75
N CYS A 34 -1.62 -5.07 -9.42
CA CYS A 34 -0.48 -5.38 -10.29
C CYS A 34 0.66 -6.06 -9.51
N ALA A 35 0.96 -5.60 -8.30
CA ALA A 35 1.99 -6.18 -7.44
C ALA A 35 1.64 -7.61 -7.03
N THR A 36 0.37 -7.92 -6.75
CA THR A 36 -0.08 -9.28 -6.43
C THR A 36 0.18 -10.25 -7.58
N PHE A 37 -0.16 -9.85 -8.81
CA PHE A 37 0.13 -10.66 -10.00
C PHE A 37 1.63 -10.77 -10.25
N GLY A 38 2.39 -9.68 -10.08
CA GLY A 38 3.84 -9.68 -10.19
C GLY A 38 4.50 -10.67 -9.23
N LEU A 39 4.02 -10.74 -7.99
CA LEU A 39 4.53 -11.67 -6.98
C LEU A 39 4.28 -13.14 -7.38
N ILE A 40 3.10 -13.46 -7.91
CA ILE A 40 2.80 -14.81 -8.43
C ILE A 40 3.74 -15.16 -9.57
N THR A 41 3.99 -14.25 -10.51
CA THR A 41 4.91 -14.50 -11.62
C THR A 41 6.35 -14.69 -11.16
N LEU A 42 6.79 -13.94 -10.14
CA LEU A 42 8.12 -14.07 -9.55
C LEU A 42 8.31 -15.45 -8.89
N VAL A 43 7.32 -15.90 -8.11
CA VAL A 43 7.36 -17.21 -7.44
C VAL A 43 7.42 -18.34 -8.48
N ASN A 44 6.61 -18.25 -9.53
CA ASN A 44 6.65 -19.24 -10.62
C ASN A 44 7.99 -19.25 -11.36
N ALA A 45 8.59 -18.08 -11.58
CA ALA A 45 9.91 -17.97 -12.21
C ALA A 45 11.01 -18.57 -11.33
N LEU A 46 11.00 -18.30 -10.01
CA LEU A 46 11.95 -18.86 -9.06
C LEU A 46 11.84 -20.38 -8.95
N ASN A 47 10.62 -20.93 -8.96
CA ASN A 47 10.40 -22.38 -8.98
C ASN A 47 10.94 -23.05 -10.26
N GLY A 48 11.11 -22.30 -11.34
CA GLY A 48 11.75 -22.76 -12.57
C GLY A 48 13.29 -22.72 -12.54
N MET A 49 13.91 -22.19 -11.48
CA MET A 49 15.35 -21.98 -11.34
C MET A 49 15.89 -22.70 -10.08
N PRO A 50 16.27 -23.98 -10.18
CA PRO A 50 16.66 -24.78 -9.02
C PRO A 50 17.90 -24.26 -8.27
N GLU A 51 18.83 -23.60 -8.97
CA GLU A 51 20.02 -22.98 -8.35
C GLU A 51 19.67 -21.74 -7.51
N ALA A 52 18.68 -20.96 -7.94
CA ALA A 52 18.19 -19.80 -7.21
C ALA A 52 17.32 -20.22 -6.02
N ALA A 53 16.53 -21.29 -6.16
CA ALA A 53 15.70 -21.84 -5.10
C ALA A 53 16.53 -22.32 -3.89
N ALA A 54 17.74 -22.84 -4.13
CA ALA A 54 18.65 -23.29 -3.07
C ALA A 54 19.21 -22.16 -2.19
N LEU A 55 19.17 -20.90 -2.67
CA LEU A 55 19.58 -19.72 -1.91
C LEU A 55 18.45 -19.14 -1.05
N LEU A 56 17.22 -19.62 -1.23
CA LEU A 56 16.08 -19.10 -0.51
C LEU A 56 16.09 -19.63 0.93
N PRO A 57 15.80 -18.79 1.93
CA PRO A 57 15.62 -19.26 3.30
C PRO A 57 14.47 -20.26 3.41
N ASP A 58 14.55 -21.20 4.35
CA ASP A 58 13.50 -22.21 4.59
C ASP A 58 12.12 -21.60 4.89
N TRP A 59 12.07 -20.35 5.37
CA TRP A 59 10.85 -19.61 5.68
C TRP A 59 10.30 -18.79 4.49
N TYR A 60 10.96 -18.82 3.32
CA TYR A 60 10.62 -18.00 2.17
C TYR A 60 9.18 -18.18 1.68
N ASP A 61 8.71 -19.42 1.59
CA ASP A 61 7.33 -19.71 1.15
C ASP A 61 6.29 -19.11 2.10
N GLY A 62 6.57 -19.18 3.42
CA GLY A 62 5.74 -18.53 4.43
C GLY A 62 5.73 -17.01 4.29
N PHE A 63 6.89 -16.41 4.00
CA PHE A 63 7.01 -14.98 3.75
C PHE A 63 6.27 -14.53 2.48
N VAL A 64 6.35 -15.31 1.41
CA VAL A 64 5.60 -15.06 0.16
C VAL A 64 4.09 -15.13 0.43
N ALA A 65 3.62 -16.20 1.08
CA ALA A 65 2.20 -16.36 1.41
C ALA A 65 1.70 -15.20 2.27
N PHE A 66 2.47 -14.81 3.29
CA PHE A 66 2.18 -13.64 4.12
C PHE A 66 2.11 -12.35 3.28
N SER A 67 3.08 -12.13 2.38
CA SER A 67 3.14 -10.95 1.51
C SER A 67 1.93 -10.87 0.55
N VAL A 68 1.48 -12.00 0.01
CA VAL A 68 0.26 -12.08 -0.82
C VAL A 68 -0.97 -11.68 -0.01
N VAL A 69 -1.16 -12.30 1.18
CA VAL A 69 -2.30 -11.99 2.06
C VAL A 69 -2.28 -10.53 2.47
N GLN A 70 -1.13 -10.01 2.88
CA GLN A 70 -0.95 -8.61 3.25
C GLN A 70 -1.32 -7.69 2.09
N THR A 71 -0.86 -7.97 0.87
CA THR A 71 -1.15 -7.14 -0.31
C THR A 71 -2.65 -7.12 -0.63
N ILE A 72 -3.32 -8.28 -0.56
CA ILE A 72 -4.77 -8.37 -0.76
C ILE A 72 -5.52 -7.54 0.28
N VAL A 73 -5.16 -7.67 1.56
CA VAL A 73 -5.76 -6.87 2.64
C VAL A 73 -5.57 -5.38 2.39
N TRP A 74 -4.37 -4.95 1.99
CA TRP A 74 -4.06 -3.55 1.70
C TRP A 74 -4.87 -3.01 0.53
N VAL A 75 -4.97 -3.76 -0.57
CA VAL A 75 -5.78 -3.40 -1.73
C VAL A 75 -7.24 -3.18 -1.32
N ILE A 76 -7.82 -4.11 -0.56
CA ILE A 76 -9.21 -3.99 -0.09
C ILE A 76 -9.36 -2.75 0.79
N LEU A 77 -8.45 -2.55 1.75
CA LEU A 77 -8.51 -1.41 2.66
C LEU A 77 -8.34 -0.06 1.93
N TYR A 78 -7.47 0.02 0.93
CA TYR A 78 -7.33 1.21 0.09
C TYR A 78 -8.62 1.55 -0.64
N ALA A 79 -9.29 0.57 -1.25
CA ALA A 79 -10.59 0.79 -1.89
C ALA A 79 -11.66 1.24 -0.88
N VAL A 80 -11.75 0.56 0.27
CA VAL A 80 -12.70 0.90 1.33
C VAL A 80 -12.47 2.33 1.82
N PHE A 81 -11.23 2.69 2.12
CA PHE A 81 -10.90 4.03 2.61
C PHE A 81 -11.05 5.10 1.53
N ALA A 82 -10.76 4.82 0.26
CA ALA A 82 -11.02 5.75 -0.84
C ALA A 82 -12.50 6.14 -0.93
N VAL A 83 -13.41 5.19 -0.62
CA VAL A 83 -14.86 5.44 -0.57
C VAL A 83 -15.30 6.09 0.74
N ARG A 84 -14.70 5.70 1.87
CA ARG A 84 -15.10 6.17 3.21
C ARG A 84 -14.55 7.55 3.54
N LEU A 85 -13.37 7.90 3.05
CA LEU A 85 -12.70 9.15 3.38
C LEU A 85 -13.53 10.37 2.93
N PRO A 86 -14.13 10.42 1.72
CA PRO A 86 -15.09 11.46 1.31
C PRO A 86 -16.30 11.64 2.24
N GLN A 87 -16.66 10.64 3.04
CA GLN A 87 -17.82 10.67 3.94
C GLN A 87 -17.54 11.39 5.27
N ARG A 88 -16.49 12.20 5.35
CA ARG A 88 -16.08 12.99 6.54
C ARG A 88 -15.86 12.17 7.82
N ARG A 89 -15.53 10.88 7.70
CA ARG A 89 -15.35 10.04 8.89
C ARG A 89 -13.95 10.19 9.50
N GLN A 90 -13.86 10.68 10.73
CA GLN A 90 -12.61 10.69 11.51
C GLN A 90 -11.95 9.29 11.59
N SER A 91 -12.75 8.24 11.76
CA SER A 91 -12.24 6.86 11.80
C SER A 91 -11.61 6.42 10.47
N ALA A 92 -12.10 6.92 9.32
CA ALA A 92 -11.48 6.64 8.03
C ALA A 92 -10.13 7.35 7.89
N ARG A 93 -10.02 8.61 8.33
CA ARG A 93 -8.75 9.36 8.35
C ARG A 93 -7.69 8.63 9.19
N THR A 94 -8.02 8.32 10.45
CA THR A 94 -7.10 7.60 11.33
C THR A 94 -6.76 6.22 10.79
N GLY A 95 -7.76 5.51 10.24
CA GLY A 95 -7.56 4.20 9.62
C GLY A 95 -6.56 4.23 8.47
N VAL A 96 -6.65 5.22 7.57
CA VAL A 96 -5.67 5.39 6.49
C VAL A 96 -4.28 5.69 7.06
N ILE A 97 -4.15 6.63 7.99
CA ILE A 97 -2.84 6.97 8.58
C ILE A 97 -2.20 5.73 9.21
N THR A 98 -2.95 4.98 10.01
CA THR A 98 -2.47 3.74 10.65
C THR A 98 -2.07 2.71 9.60
N LEU A 99 -2.88 2.53 8.54
CA LEU A 99 -2.58 1.60 7.45
C LEU A 99 -1.25 1.94 6.77
N GLU A 100 -1.02 3.22 6.48
CA GLU A 100 0.22 3.69 5.84
C GLU A 100 1.44 3.50 6.74
N ILE A 101 1.32 3.81 8.04
CA ILE A 101 2.40 3.61 9.01
C ILE A 101 2.75 2.13 9.15
N VAL A 102 1.74 1.27 9.31
CA VAL A 102 1.94 -0.18 9.40
C VAL A 102 2.53 -0.71 8.09
N GLY A 103 2.05 -0.24 6.94
CA GLY A 103 2.58 -0.61 5.63
C GLY A 103 4.06 -0.25 5.47
N LEU A 104 4.45 0.96 5.87
CA LEU A 104 5.84 1.41 5.88
C LEU A 104 6.72 0.55 6.82
N ALA A 105 6.24 0.30 8.03
CA ALA A 105 6.98 -0.52 9.00
C ALA A 105 7.20 -1.94 8.48
N LEU A 106 6.16 -2.57 7.92
CA LEU A 106 6.24 -3.89 7.31
C LEU A 106 7.18 -3.89 6.09
N ALA A 107 7.13 -2.86 5.24
CA ALA A 107 8.03 -2.76 4.10
C ALA A 107 9.51 -2.70 4.52
N VAL A 108 9.83 -1.92 5.56
CA VAL A 108 11.20 -1.83 6.11
C VAL A 108 11.63 -3.16 6.73
N LEU A 109 10.76 -3.82 7.49
CA LEU A 109 11.05 -5.11 8.09
C LEU A 109 11.28 -6.21 7.05
N SER A 110 10.40 -6.28 6.04
CA SER A 110 10.53 -7.24 4.93
C SER A 110 11.82 -7.01 4.14
N PHE A 111 12.18 -5.75 3.91
CA PHE A 111 13.43 -5.39 3.25
C PHE A 111 14.66 -5.82 4.06
N GLY A 112 14.68 -5.51 5.36
CA GLY A 112 15.77 -5.91 6.25
C GLY A 112 15.91 -7.43 6.37
N ALA A 113 14.80 -8.16 6.40
CA ALA A 113 14.80 -9.63 6.48
C ALA A 113 15.32 -10.30 5.20
N MET A 114 15.07 -9.70 4.03
CA MET A 114 15.43 -10.27 2.72
C MET A 114 16.72 -9.69 2.12
N GLN A 115 17.36 -8.70 2.76
CA GLN A 115 18.52 -7.99 2.20
C GLN A 115 19.68 -8.93 1.84
N GLY A 116 19.99 -9.92 2.70
CA GLY A 116 21.04 -10.91 2.42
C GLY A 116 20.70 -11.74 1.19
N THR A 117 19.50 -12.30 1.16
CA THR A 117 18.95 -13.07 0.05
C THR A 117 18.97 -12.28 -1.26
N TYR A 118 18.58 -11.01 -1.26
CA TYR A 118 18.63 -10.16 -2.45
C TYR A 118 20.06 -9.95 -2.96
N ASN A 119 21.05 -9.78 -2.08
CA ASN A 119 22.44 -9.66 -2.49
C ASN A 119 22.96 -10.96 -3.14
N ASP A 120 22.62 -12.11 -2.57
CA ASP A 120 23.04 -13.43 -3.08
C ASP A 120 22.40 -13.74 -4.44
N LEU A 121 21.09 -13.48 -4.60
CA LEU A 121 20.41 -13.61 -5.88
C LEU A 121 20.93 -12.60 -6.92
N ALA A 122 21.27 -11.37 -6.51
CA ALA A 122 21.85 -10.37 -7.41
C ALA A 122 23.23 -10.81 -7.92
N ALA A 123 24.03 -11.49 -7.08
CA ALA A 123 25.30 -12.08 -7.51
C ALA A 123 25.11 -13.21 -8.55
N GLN A 124 23.94 -13.85 -8.59
CA GLN A 124 23.55 -14.80 -9.63
C GLN A 124 22.89 -14.14 -10.86
N GLY A 125 22.86 -12.80 -10.93
CA GLY A 125 22.33 -12.05 -12.07
C GLY A 125 20.83 -11.74 -11.99
N ALA A 126 20.17 -11.95 -10.84
CA ALA A 126 18.81 -11.48 -10.65
C ALA A 126 18.75 -9.94 -10.57
N ASP A 127 17.80 -9.34 -11.28
CA ASP A 127 17.56 -7.89 -11.25
C ASP A 127 16.40 -7.53 -10.32
N PHE A 128 16.72 -6.77 -9.27
CA PHE A 128 15.76 -6.28 -8.27
C PHE A 128 15.46 -4.78 -8.42
N THR A 129 15.93 -4.13 -9.48
CA THR A 129 15.75 -2.67 -9.71
C THR A 129 14.28 -2.26 -9.62
N SER A 130 13.39 -3.05 -10.24
CA SER A 130 11.95 -2.81 -10.21
C SER A 130 11.36 -2.91 -8.79
N THR A 131 11.86 -3.84 -7.98
CA THR A 131 11.50 -3.98 -6.56
C THR A 131 11.92 -2.75 -5.77
N TYR A 132 13.18 -2.29 -5.91
CA TYR A 132 13.67 -1.09 -5.22
C TYR A 132 12.89 0.17 -5.61
N VAL A 133 12.68 0.39 -6.91
CA VAL A 133 11.92 1.55 -7.40
C VAL A 133 10.48 1.51 -6.90
N GLY A 134 9.84 0.33 -6.95
CA GLY A 134 8.50 0.11 -6.44
C GLY A 134 8.38 0.42 -4.95
N SER A 135 9.31 -0.07 -4.12
CA SER A 135 9.34 0.18 -2.68
C SER A 135 9.56 1.66 -2.35
N CYS A 136 10.49 2.33 -3.04
CA CYS A 136 10.75 3.76 -2.84
C CYS A 136 9.53 4.61 -3.23
N LEU A 137 8.92 4.34 -4.38
CA LEU A 137 7.70 5.02 -4.82
C LEU A 137 6.56 4.81 -3.83
N GLY A 138 6.38 3.57 -3.37
CA GLY A 138 5.42 3.21 -2.33
C GLY A 138 5.63 4.02 -1.07
N ALA A 139 6.87 4.11 -0.58
CA ALA A 139 7.20 4.86 0.63
C ALA A 139 6.93 6.37 0.49
N VAL A 140 7.35 6.98 -0.62
CA VAL A 140 7.10 8.40 -0.90
C VAL A 140 5.61 8.71 -0.91
N MET A 141 4.81 7.90 -1.60
CA MET A 141 3.35 8.07 -1.59
C MET A 141 2.77 7.95 -0.18
N SER A 142 3.35 7.12 0.70
CA SER A 142 2.84 6.91 2.06
C SER A 142 3.09 8.14 2.92
N PHE A 143 4.29 8.72 2.81
CA PHE A 143 4.61 9.97 3.49
C PHE A 143 3.72 11.11 3.03
N ILE A 144 3.39 11.19 1.74
CA ILE A 144 2.48 12.20 1.21
C ILE A 144 1.07 12.02 1.79
N VAL A 145 0.53 10.79 1.79
CA VAL A 145 -0.80 10.51 2.35
C VAL A 145 -0.84 10.84 3.84
N ILE A 146 0.15 10.39 4.62
CA ILE A 146 0.24 10.67 6.06
C ILE A 146 0.33 12.18 6.30
N GLY A 147 1.20 12.88 5.58
CA GLY A 147 1.41 14.32 5.72
C GLY A 147 0.14 15.13 5.47
N ILE A 148 -0.58 14.83 4.38
CA ILE A 148 -1.82 15.51 4.03
C ILE A 148 -2.92 15.21 5.07
N LEU A 149 -3.11 13.96 5.45
CA LEU A 149 -4.17 13.57 6.38
C LEU A 149 -3.91 14.01 7.82
N SER A 150 -2.65 14.23 8.20
CA SER A 150 -2.26 14.78 9.50
C SER A 150 -2.43 16.30 9.58
N GLY A 151 -2.66 16.97 8.45
CA GLY A 151 -2.86 18.42 8.37
C GLY A 151 -4.12 18.90 9.09
N ALA A 152 -4.05 20.12 9.64
CA ALA A 152 -5.16 20.74 10.39
C ALA A 152 -6.44 20.87 9.56
N GLU A 153 -6.32 21.16 8.27
CA GLU A 153 -7.45 21.27 7.33
C GLU A 153 -8.20 19.93 7.23
N MET A 154 -7.49 18.83 6.94
CA MET A 154 -8.08 17.49 6.89
C MET A 154 -8.63 17.03 8.24
N LYS A 155 -7.98 17.43 9.34
CA LYS A 155 -8.50 17.16 10.67
C LYS A 155 -9.87 17.82 10.87
N SER A 156 -9.95 19.12 10.63
CA SER A 156 -11.17 19.89 10.79
C SER A 156 -12.32 19.44 9.89
N TRP A 157 -12.00 18.93 8.69
CA TRP A 157 -13.02 18.46 7.75
C TRP A 157 -13.62 17.11 8.15
N CYS A 158 -12.83 16.21 8.74
CA CYS A 158 -13.27 14.90 9.23
C CYS A 158 -13.88 14.93 10.64
N ASP A 159 -13.78 16.05 11.36
CA ASP A 159 -14.32 16.21 12.72
C ASP A 159 -15.71 16.91 12.69
N ARG A 160 -16.29 17.16 11.51
CA ARG A 160 -17.62 17.77 11.28
C ARG A 160 -18.66 16.72 10.89
#